data_AF-A0A352C5T1-F1
#
_entry.id   AF-A0A352C5T1-F1
#
_cell.length_a   1.000
_cell.length_b   1.000
_cell.length_c   1.000
_cell.angle_alpha   90.00
_cell.angle_beta   90.00
_cell.angle_gamma   90.00
#
_symmetry.space_group_name_H-M   'P 1'
#
loop_
_entity.id
_entity.type
_entity.pdbx_description
1 polymer ?
#
loop_
_entity_poly.entity_id
_entity_poly.type
_entity_poly.pdbx_seq_one_letter_code
_entity_poly.pdbx_strand_id
1 'polypeptide(L)' 'MKIITIPYEEFFYVTIGNQTVKVVTFPTTEFGNIKFGIEASRDVQIHREEIYESIKNQKKAELID' A
#
# COMPACT_ATOMS: atom_id res chain seq x y z
N MET A 1 -6.28 11.20 8.92
CA MET A 1 -6.57 9.75 8.79
C MET A 1 -8.06 9.59 8.56
N LYS A 2 -8.47 8.89 7.49
CA LYS A 2 -9.88 8.55 7.22
C LYS A 2 -10.03 7.04 7.38
N ILE A 3 -11.01 6.61 8.17
CA ILE A 3 -11.31 5.20 8.39
C ILE A 3 -12.55 4.84 7.57
N ILE A 4 -12.49 3.70 6.89
CA ILE A 4 -13.59 3.14 6.11
C ILE A 4 -13.68 1.64 6.38
N THR A 5 -14.88 1.11 6.34
CA THR A 5 -15.13 -0.34 6.41
C THR A 5 -15.32 -0.85 5.00
N ILE A 6 -14.52 -1.84 4.61
CA ILE A 6 -14.59 -2.47 3.29
C ILE A 6 -14.86 -3.96 3.52
N PRO A 7 -15.91 -4.55 2.90
CA PRO A 7 -16.10 -5.99 2.90
C PRO A 7 -14.91 -6.71 2.25
N TYR A 8 -14.57 -7.91 2.73
CA TYR A 8 -13.56 -8.71 2.05
C TYR A 8 -13.97 -8.99 0.61
N GLU A 9 -12.97 -9.12 -0.27
CA GLU A 9 -13.12 -9.44 -1.69
C GLU A 9 -13.83 -8.36 -2.53
N GLU A 10 -14.17 -7.21 -1.95
CA GLU A 10 -14.64 -6.04 -2.67
C GLU A 10 -13.49 -5.11 -3.08
N PHE A 11 -13.64 -4.49 -4.26
CA PHE A 11 -12.67 -3.53 -4.76
C PHE A 11 -12.87 -2.16 -4.15
N PHE A 12 -11.82 -1.63 -3.55
CA PHE A 12 -11.72 -0.26 -3.11
C PHE A 12 -10.76 0.52 -4.01
N TYR A 13 -11.22 1.66 -4.52
CA TYR A 13 -10.43 2.49 -5.43
C TYR A 13 -9.96 3.76 -4.72
N VAL A 14 -8.65 4.01 -4.80
CA VAL A 14 -7.99 5.22 -4.30
C VAL A 14 -7.45 6.00 -5.49
N THR A 15 -7.67 7.30 -5.52
CA THR A 15 -7.07 8.18 -6.52
C THR A 15 -5.90 8.94 -5.90
N ILE A 16 -4.72 8.83 -6.52
CA ILE A 16 -3.50 9.53 -6.14
C ILE A 16 -3.09 10.39 -7.33
N GLY A 17 -3.23 11.71 -7.23
CA GLY A 17 -3.09 12.60 -8.38
C GLY A 17 -4.09 12.24 -9.49
N ASN A 18 -3.59 11.86 -10.67
CA ASN A 18 -4.41 11.41 -11.80
C ASN A 18 -4.38 9.87 -11.99
N GLN A 19 -3.98 9.13 -10.95
CA GLN A 19 -3.78 7.68 -11.02
C GLN A 19 -4.76 6.97 -10.11
N THR A 20 -5.39 5.92 -10.63
CA THR A 20 -6.29 5.07 -9.85
C THR A 20 -5.53 3.83 -9.39
N VAL A 21 -5.58 3.57 -8.08
CA VAL A 21 -5.07 2.37 -7.44
C VAL A 21 -6.26 1.56 -6.94
N LYS A 22 -6.32 0.30 -7.33
CA LYS A 22 -7.34 -0.65 -6.89
C LYS A 22 -6.77 -1.53 -5.79
N VAL A 23 -7.50 -1.63 -4.70
CA VAL A 23 -7.15 -2.38 -3.50
C VAL A 23 -8.25 -3.41 -3.24
N VAL A 24 -7.85 -4.62 -2.88
CA VAL A 24 -8.76 -5.68 -2.43
C VAL A 24 -8.16 -6.37 -1.22
N THR A 25 -8.99 -6.73 -0.26
CA THR A 25 -8.58 -7.46 0.94
C THR A 25 -9.10 -8.90 0.89
N PHE A 26 -8.29 -9.84 1.34
CA PHE A 26 -8.67 -11.24 1.46
C PHE A 26 -8.44 -11.74 2.88
N PRO A 27 -9.36 -12.54 3.43
CA PRO A 27 -9.13 -13.19 4.71
C PRO A 27 -7.99 -14.20 4.56
N THR A 28 -7.29 -14.47 5.66
CA THR A 28 -6.32 -15.55 5.73
C THR A 28 -6.73 -16.55 6.80
N THR A 29 -6.18 -17.77 6.73
CA THR A 29 -6.41 -18.80 7.76
C THR A 29 -5.74 -18.47 9.08
N GLU A 30 -4.74 -17.58 9.07
CA GLU A 30 -4.02 -17.15 10.25
C GLU A 30 -4.70 -15.93 10.87
N PHE A 31 -5.05 -16.07 12.16
CA PHE A 31 -5.72 -14.99 12.88
C PHE A 31 -4.84 -13.75 12.97
N GLY A 32 -5.42 -12.58 12.67
CA GLY A 32 -4.71 -11.30 12.67
C GLY A 32 -4.04 -10.95 11.34
N ASN A 33 -3.91 -11.91 10.41
CA ASN A 33 -3.32 -11.66 9.09
C ASN A 33 -4.38 -11.41 8.02
N ILE A 34 -4.12 -10.39 7.20
CA ILE A 34 -4.96 -10.00 6.05
C ILE A 34 -4.06 -9.92 4.82
N LYS A 35 -4.52 -10.46 3.70
CA LYS A 35 -3.84 -10.31 2.41
C LYS A 35 -4.42 -9.12 1.64
N PHE A 36 -3.54 -8.35 1.02
CA PHE A 36 -3.91 -7.23 0.17
C PHE A 36 -3.51 -7.52 -1.27
N GLY A 37 -4.46 -7.42 -2.20
CA GLY A 37 -4.20 -7.30 -3.62
C GLY A 37 -4.17 -5.82 -4.01
N ILE A 38 -3.12 -5.39 -4.70
CA ILE A 38 -2.95 -4.01 -5.14
C ILE A 38 -2.68 -4.01 -6.64
N GLU A 39 -3.51 -3.28 -7.38
CA GLU A 39 -3.36 -3.06 -8.82
C GLU A 39 -3.20 -1.55 -9.05
N ALA A 40 -2.07 -1.17 -9.62
CA ALA A 40 -1.70 0.22 -9.84
C ALA A 40 -0.89 0.35 -11.15
N SER A 41 -0.79 1.57 -11.67
CA SER A 41 0.13 1.87 -12.77
C SER A 41 1.58 1.71 -12.33
N ARG A 42 2.49 1.43 -13.29
CA ARG A 42 3.91 1.11 -13.02
C ARG A 42 4.73 2.25 -12.43
N ASP A 43 4.27 3.48 -12.61
CA ASP A 43 4.87 4.69 -12.06
C ASP A 43 4.43 4.96 -10.60
N VAL A 44 3.41 4.26 -10.09
CA VAL A 44 3.08 4.27 -8.67
C VAL A 44 3.94 3.25 -7.94
N GLN A 45 4.84 3.73 -7.09
CA GLN A 45 5.63 2.85 -6.21
C GLN A 45 4.76 2.35 -5.04
N ILE A 46 4.63 1.04 -4.93
CA ILE A 46 3.89 0.36 -3.86
C ILE A 46 4.88 -0.41 -2.99
N HIS A 47 4.91 -0.07 -1.71
CA HIS A 47 5.78 -0.71 -0.73
C HIS A 47 4.99 -1.03 0.53
N ARG A 48 5.45 -2.05 1.27
CA ARG A 48 5.08 -2.19 2.67
C ARG A 48 5.74 -1.06 3.48
N GLU A 49 5.12 -0.63 4.56
CA GLU A 49 5.58 0.55 5.32
C GLU A 49 7.01 0.38 5.83
N GLU A 50 7.35 -0.80 6.35
CA GLU A 50 8.69 -1.11 6.86
C GLU A 50 9.77 -1.04 5.77
N ILE A 51 9.41 -1.39 4.54
CA ILE A 51 10.30 -1.29 3.37
C ILE A 51 10.42 0.17 2.92
N TYR A 52 9.29 0.90 2.89
CA TYR A 52 9.27 2.31 2.50
C TYR A 52 10.15 3.16 3.43
N GLU A 53 10.01 2.99 4.75
CA GLU A 53 10.81 3.74 5.73
C GLU A 53 12.29 3.39 5.63
N SER A 54 12.64 2.12 5.34
CA SER A 54 14.02 1.71 5.09
C SER A 54 14.62 2.43 3.87
N ILE A 55 13.91 2.47 2.75
CA ILE A 55 14.34 3.17 1.51
C ILE A 55 14.51 4.66 1.76
N LYS A 56 13.55 5.28 2.46
CA LYS A 56 13.57 6.71 2.79
C LYS A 56 14.75 7.07 3.69
N ASN A 57 15.08 6.23 4.67
CA ASN A 57 16.23 6.44 5.55
C ASN A 57 17.56 6.32 4.80
N GLN A 58 17.69 5.35 3.90
CA GLN A 58 18.89 5.21 3.05
C GLN A 58 19.11 6.45 2.17
N LYS A 59 18.07 6.89 1.45
CA LYS A 59 18.14 8.10 0.61
C LYS A 59 18.50 9.35 1.42
N LYS A 60 18.00 9.45 2.66
CA LYS A 60 18.34 10.56 3.54
C LYS A 60 19.81 10.53 3.95
N ALA A 61 20.38 9.36 4.19
CA ALA A 61 21.79 9.22 4.54
C ALA A 61 22.71 9.61 3.36
N GLU A 62 22.38 9.21 2.13
CA GLU A 62 23.13 9.54 0.90
C GLU A 62 23.16 11.05 0.59
N LEU A 63 22.21 11.83 1.11
CA LEU A 63 22.14 13.28 0.92
C LEU A 63 22.97 14.07 1.94
N ILE A 64 23.57 13.40 2.94
CA ILE A 64 24.31 14.02 4.05
C ILE A 64 25.83 13.84 3.87
N ASP A 65 26.26 13.07 2.86
CA ASP A 65 27.66 12.93 2.41
C ASP A 65 27.93 13.80 1.15
#